data_AF-A0A7S3FQP0-F1
#
_entry.id   AF-A0A7S3FQP0-F1
#
_cell.length_a   1.000
_cell.length_b   1.000
_cell.length_c   1.000
_cell.angle_alpha   90.00
_cell.angle_beta   90.00
_cell.angle_gamma   90.00
#
_symmetry.space_group_name_H-M   'P 1'
#
loop_
_entity.id
_entity.type
_entity.pdbx_description
1 polymer ?
#
loop_
_entity_poly.entity_id
_entity_poly.type
_entity_poly.pdbx_seq_one_letter_code
_entity_poly.pdbx_strand_id
1 'polypeptide(L)'
;LVGTDGAHSAVRHGLGMKFTGHKLEGEFLLADCDIDEEGGGKIFDGTGAIGKIEGGMGGFFPYARDGGASWRAIITRGEEDSGAQASLAEVQRALDFLPTKATARSP
;
A
#
# COMPACT_ATOMS: atom_id res chain seq x y z
N LEU A 1 -7.27 -12.31 33.03
CA LEU A 1 -6.62 -12.41 31.71
C LEU A 1 -7.18 -11.31 30.81
N VAL A 2 -6.34 -10.56 30.08
CA VAL A 2 -6.78 -9.53 29.12
C VAL A 2 -6.18 -9.88 27.75
N GLY A 3 -7.00 -9.96 26.70
CA GLY A 3 -6.56 -10.25 25.34
C GLY A 3 -6.18 -8.98 24.58
N THR A 4 -4.89 -8.78 24.33
CA THR A 4 -4.33 -7.67 23.54
C THR A 4 -3.40 -8.21 22.44
N ASP A 5 -3.81 -9.30 21.79
CA ASP A 5 -3.03 -10.16 20.90
C ASP A 5 -3.44 -10.06 19.42
N GLY A 6 -4.15 -9.00 19.05
CA GLY A 6 -4.44 -8.64 17.66
C GLY A 6 -5.67 -9.33 17.05
N ALA A 7 -5.82 -9.18 15.71
CA ALA A 7 -7.02 -9.58 14.99
C ALA A 7 -7.30 -11.10 15.02
N HIS A 8 -6.26 -11.93 15.16
CA HIS A 8 -6.34 -13.39 15.26
C HIS A 8 -6.22 -13.90 16.71
N SER A 9 -6.73 -13.12 17.67
CA SER A 9 -6.61 -13.35 19.12
C SER A 9 -6.89 -14.78 19.59
N ALA A 10 -5.87 -15.42 20.18
CA ALA A 10 -5.98 -16.72 20.83
C ALA A 10 -6.90 -16.66 22.06
N VAL A 11 -6.91 -15.53 22.78
CA VAL A 11 -7.81 -15.31 23.92
C VAL A 11 -9.27 -15.33 23.48
N ARG A 12 -9.62 -14.58 22.42
CA ARG A 12 -10.98 -14.57 21.85
C ARG A 12 -11.41 -15.97 21.42
N HIS A 13 -10.56 -16.68 20.68
CA HIS A 13 -10.84 -18.04 20.22
C HIS A 13 -11.00 -19.03 21.38
N GLY A 14 -10.14 -18.95 22.40
CA GLY A 14 -10.19 -19.82 23.58
C GLY A 14 -11.46 -19.60 24.43
N LEU A 15 -12.02 -18.40 24.43
CA LEU A 15 -13.30 -18.08 25.06
C LEU A 15 -14.53 -18.40 24.17
N GLY A 16 -14.32 -18.90 22.96
CA GLY A 16 -15.41 -19.20 22.01
C GLY A 16 -16.16 -17.97 21.50
N MET A 17 -15.57 -16.77 21.61
CA MET A 17 -16.20 -15.53 21.20
C MET A 17 -16.20 -15.42 19.67
N LYS A 18 -17.36 -15.09 19.09
CA LYS A 18 -17.50 -14.88 17.63
C LYS A 18 -16.87 -13.57 17.18
N PHE A 19 -16.33 -13.56 15.96
CA PHE A 19 -15.91 -12.34 15.27
C PHE A 19 -16.87 -12.05 14.12
N THR A 20 -17.96 -11.37 14.43
CA THR A 20 -19.05 -11.08 13.47
C THR A 20 -18.75 -9.82 12.68
N GLY A 21 -19.01 -9.85 11.37
CA GLY A 21 -18.84 -8.72 10.48
C GLY A 21 -18.98 -9.15 9.02
N HIS A 22 -18.66 -8.23 8.11
CA HIS A 22 -18.58 -8.51 6.69
C HIS A 22 -17.12 -8.67 6.28
N LYS A 23 -16.88 -9.53 5.29
CA LYS A 23 -15.59 -9.58 4.60
C LYS A 23 -15.44 -8.29 3.79
N LEU A 24 -14.27 -7.66 3.86
CA LEU A 24 -13.90 -6.63 2.90
C LEU A 24 -13.55 -7.34 1.59
N GLU A 25 -14.29 -7.04 0.52
CA GLU A 25 -13.98 -7.58 -0.80
C GLU A 25 -12.84 -6.77 -1.44
N GLY A 26 -11.91 -7.47 -2.06
CA GLY A 26 -10.68 -6.90 -2.61
C GLY A 26 -9.51 -6.87 -1.63
N GLU A 27 -8.33 -6.61 -2.17
CA GLU A 27 -7.09 -6.47 -1.41
C GLU A 27 -6.42 -5.14 -1.72
N PHE A 28 -5.49 -4.75 -0.85
CA PHE A 28 -4.58 -3.65 -1.09
C PHE A 28 -3.16 -4.19 -1.07
N LEU A 29 -2.34 -3.77 -2.03
CA LEU A 29 -0.91 -3.85 -1.85
C LEU A 29 -0.47 -2.72 -0.92
N LEU A 30 0.50 -3.02 -0.07
CA LEU A 30 1.19 -2.07 0.78
C LEU A 30 2.69 -2.27 0.54
N ALA A 31 3.37 -1.24 0.04
CA ALA A 31 4.79 -1.31 -0.25
C ALA A 31 5.48 0.00 0.14
N ASP A 32 6.62 -0.11 0.82
CA ASP A 32 7.54 1.01 1.00
C ASP A 32 8.57 0.97 -0.13
N CYS A 33 8.81 2.09 -0.79
CA CYS A 33 9.68 2.22 -1.96
C CYS A 33 10.28 3.63 -2.04
N ASP A 34 11.36 3.78 -2.79
CA ASP A 34 11.81 5.09 -3.23
C ASP A 34 11.20 5.42 -4.58
N ILE A 35 10.95 6.71 -4.84
CA ILE A 35 10.38 7.18 -6.10
C ILE A 35 11.26 8.27 -6.67
N ASP A 36 11.79 8.06 -7.88
CA ASP A 36 12.46 9.10 -8.65
C ASP A 36 11.48 9.70 -9.65
N GLU A 37 11.20 11.00 -9.51
CA GLU A 37 10.40 11.74 -10.48
C GLU A 37 11.29 12.31 -11.59
N GLU A 38 10.94 12.04 -12.85
CA GLU A 38 11.65 12.58 -14.01
C GLU A 38 11.06 13.93 -14.45
N GLY A 39 11.91 14.83 -14.95
CA GLY A 39 11.45 16.04 -15.65
C GLY A 39 10.85 17.14 -14.76
N GLY A 40 11.06 17.09 -13.44
CA GLY A 40 10.67 18.17 -12.53
C GLY A 40 9.17 18.27 -12.27
N GLY A 41 8.45 17.14 -12.37
CA GLY A 41 7.09 17.07 -11.86
C GLY A 41 7.01 17.35 -10.36
N LYS A 42 5.79 17.56 -9.87
CA LYS A 42 5.50 17.95 -8.48
C LYS A 42 4.55 16.99 -7.78
N ILE A 43 4.37 15.77 -8.29
CA ILE A 43 3.43 14.83 -7.66
C ILE A 43 4.01 14.33 -6.33
N PHE A 44 5.33 14.17 -6.28
CA PHE A 44 6.04 13.65 -5.12
C PHE A 44 6.74 14.79 -4.34
N ASP A 45 6.01 15.87 -4.06
CA ASP A 45 6.52 17.09 -3.39
C ASP A 45 6.55 17.03 -1.85
N GLY A 46 6.27 15.86 -1.28
CA GLY A 46 6.22 15.63 0.16
C GLY A 46 4.84 15.82 0.80
N THR A 47 3.77 16.05 0.04
CA THR A 47 2.40 16.19 0.57
C THR A 47 1.52 14.94 0.40
N GLY A 48 2.01 13.94 -0.33
CA GLY A 48 1.28 12.72 -0.65
C GLY A 48 0.31 12.91 -1.81
N ALA A 49 0.13 11.86 -2.62
CA ALA A 49 -0.72 11.90 -3.81
C ALA A 49 -1.70 10.72 -3.77
N ILE A 50 -2.97 10.98 -4.08
CA ILE A 50 -4.00 9.94 -4.22
C ILE A 50 -4.68 10.15 -5.56
N GLY A 51 -4.86 9.07 -6.31
CA GLY A 51 -5.43 9.14 -7.64
C GLY A 51 -6.06 7.83 -8.09
N LYS A 52 -6.75 7.92 -9.22
CA LYS A 52 -7.20 6.75 -9.96
C LYS A 52 -5.98 6.13 -10.66
N ILE A 53 -5.92 4.81 -10.64
CA ILE A 53 -4.95 4.00 -11.40
C ILE A 53 -5.73 2.98 -12.25
N GLU A 54 -5.04 2.10 -12.96
CA GLU A 54 -5.70 0.95 -13.59
C GLU A 54 -6.44 0.11 -12.55
N GLY A 55 -7.69 -0.26 -12.84
CA GLY A 55 -8.45 -1.17 -11.99
C GLY A 55 -8.89 -0.63 -10.62
N GLY A 56 -8.48 0.58 -10.22
CA GLY A 56 -8.94 1.16 -8.95
C GLY A 56 -8.26 2.46 -8.53
N MET A 57 -7.80 2.53 -7.29
CA MET A 57 -7.22 3.72 -6.66
C MET A 57 -5.87 3.42 -6.02
N GLY A 58 -4.98 4.40 -6.08
CA GLY A 58 -3.65 4.35 -5.49
C GLY A 58 -3.36 5.61 -4.69
N GLY A 59 -2.58 5.46 -3.63
CA GLY A 59 -2.04 6.54 -2.84
C GLY A 59 -0.56 6.33 -2.56
N PHE A 60 0.22 7.40 -2.66
CA PHE A 60 1.63 7.44 -2.30
C PHE A 60 1.83 8.47 -1.20
N PHE A 61 2.33 8.02 -0.05
CA PHE A 61 2.49 8.86 1.13
C PHE A 61 3.97 8.97 1.49
N PRO A 62 4.48 10.17 1.81
CA PRO A 62 5.84 10.31 2.30
C PRO A 62 6.03 9.45 3.55
N TYR A 63 7.07 8.64 3.55
CA TYR A 63 7.42 7.76 4.65
C TYR A 63 8.90 7.99 4.96
N ALA A 64 9.18 8.78 6.00
CA ALA A 64 10.56 9.10 6.34
C ALA A 64 11.28 7.85 6.87
N ARG A 65 12.34 7.45 6.16
CA ARG A 65 13.35 6.49 6.62
C ARG A 65 14.70 7.18 6.59
N ASP A 66 15.56 6.85 7.56
CA ASP A 66 16.81 7.55 7.89
C ASP A 66 17.58 8.09 6.66
N GLY A 67 17.43 9.39 6.37
CA GLY A 67 18.25 10.12 5.40
C GLY A 67 17.81 10.11 3.93
N GLY A 68 16.66 9.51 3.58
CA GLY A 68 16.14 9.44 2.21
C GLY A 68 14.65 9.78 2.08
N ALA A 69 14.22 10.14 0.87
CA ALA A 69 12.81 10.33 0.54
C ALA A 69 12.18 8.99 0.13
N SER A 70 11.65 8.26 1.10
CA SER A 70 10.88 7.04 0.85
C SER A 70 9.38 7.31 0.88
N TRP A 71 8.64 6.41 0.23
CA TRP A 71 7.21 6.51 -0.03
C TRP A 71 6.51 5.21 0.32
N ARG A 72 5.35 5.33 0.96
CA ARG A 72 4.42 4.23 1.18
C ARG A 72 3.34 4.25 0.11
N ALA A 73 3.36 3.24 -0.75
CA ALA A 73 2.34 2.98 -1.73
C ALA A 73 1.21 2.13 -1.10
N ILE A 74 -0.02 2.59 -1.25
CA ILE A 74 -1.24 1.87 -0.88
C ILE A 74 -2.13 1.85 -2.13
N ILE A 75 -2.30 0.67 -2.72
CA ILE A 75 -2.95 0.53 -4.03
C ILE A 75 -3.97 -0.59 -3.96
N THR A 76 -5.18 -0.36 -4.47
CA THR A 76 -6.18 -1.42 -4.70
C THR A 76 -5.60 -2.47 -5.63
N ARG A 77 -5.75 -3.74 -5.27
CA ARG A 77 -5.16 -4.86 -6.00
C ARG A 77 -6.23 -5.65 -6.76
N GLY A 78 -5.90 -6.05 -7.99
CA GLY A 78 -6.72 -6.96 -8.77
C GLY A 78 -6.76 -8.36 -8.16
N GLU A 79 -7.77 -9.15 -8.55
CA GLU A 79 -7.93 -10.53 -8.04
C GLU A 79 -6.78 -11.45 -8.47
N GLU A 80 -6.13 -11.16 -9.59
CA GLU A 80 -5.02 -11.92 -10.15
C GLU A 80 -3.79 -11.97 -9.23
N ASP A 81 -3.60 -10.92 -8.42
CA ASP A 81 -2.47 -10.79 -7.50
C ASP A 81 -2.91 -11.02 -6.02
N SER A 82 -4.13 -11.49 -5.79
CA SER A 82 -4.69 -11.69 -4.44
C SER A 82 -3.88 -12.72 -3.63
N GLY A 83 -3.55 -12.37 -2.39
CA GLY A 83 -2.81 -13.21 -1.44
C GLY A 83 -1.30 -13.30 -1.69
N ALA A 84 -0.80 -12.72 -2.78
CA ALA A 84 0.63 -12.70 -3.09
C ALA A 84 1.38 -11.63 -2.28
N GLN A 85 2.70 -11.75 -2.17
CA GLN A 85 3.53 -10.65 -1.66
C GLN A 85 3.47 -9.46 -2.64
N ALA A 86 3.43 -8.23 -2.12
CA ALA A 86 3.53 -7.03 -2.96
C ALA A 86 4.90 -6.96 -3.66
N SER A 87 4.90 -6.60 -4.93
CA SER A 87 6.11 -6.46 -5.75
C SER A 87 6.35 -5.02 -6.19
N LEU A 88 7.63 -4.67 -6.42
CA LEU A 88 7.99 -3.35 -6.95
C LEU A 88 7.40 -3.11 -8.35
N ALA A 89 7.20 -4.18 -9.13
CA ALA A 89 6.58 -4.10 -10.45
C ALA A 89 5.12 -3.64 -10.38
N GLU A 90 4.39 -3.99 -9.32
CA GLU A 90 3.02 -3.49 -9.12
C GLU A 90 2.99 -2.00 -8.77
N VAL A 91 3.95 -1.56 -7.94
CA VAL A 91 4.12 -0.13 -7.64
C VAL A 91 4.44 0.63 -8.92
N GLN A 92 5.34 0.11 -9.76
CA GLN A 92 5.68 0.72 -11.04
C GLN A 92 4.46 0.82 -11.97
N ARG A 93 3.64 -0.24 -12.08
CA ARG A 93 2.39 -0.18 -12.87
C ARG A 93 1.49 0.96 -12.42
N ALA A 94 1.35 1.18 -11.11
CA ALA A 94 0.56 2.31 -10.61
C ALA A 94 1.18 3.68 -10.93
N LEU A 95 2.51 3.80 -10.90
CA LEU A 95 3.21 5.02 -11.32
C LEU A 95 3.06 5.30 -12.82
N ASP A 96 3.07 4.27 -13.66
CA ASP A 96 2.94 4.41 -15.11
C ASP A 96 1.58 4.99 -15.55
N PHE A 97 0.57 4.95 -14.66
CA PHE A 97 -0.73 5.59 -14.88
C PHE A 97 -0.76 7.08 -14.52
N LEU A 98 0.27 7.59 -13.84
CA LEU A 98 0.37 9.00 -13.48
C LEU A 98 0.85 9.82 -14.68
N PRO A 99 0.45 11.09 -14.78
CA PRO A 99 0.88 11.96 -15.88
C PRO A 99 2.39 12.29 -15.80
N THR A 100 3.01 12.16 -14.63
CA THR A 100 4.46 12.31 -14.49
C THR A 100 5.15 10.95 -14.57
N LYS A 101 6.24 10.89 -15.34
CA LYS A 101 7.14 9.74 -15.35
C LYS A 101 7.86 9.63 -14.02
N ALA A 102 7.73 8.48 -13.38
CA ALA A 102 8.45 8.18 -12.16
C ALA A 102 8.86 6.71 -12.13
N THR A 103 9.97 6.42 -11.45
CA THR A 103 10.49 5.06 -11.28
C THR A 103 10.43 4.66 -9.81
N ALA A 104 9.82 3.52 -9.52
CA ALA A 104 9.85 2.90 -8.20
C ALA A 104 11.14 2.11 -8.03
N ARG A 105 11.80 2.27 -6.87
CA ARG A 105 12.98 1.50 -6.46
C ARG A 105 12.75 0.84 -5.11
N SER A 106 13.47 -0.26 -4.88
CA SER A 106 13.56 -0.80 -3.53
C SER A 106 14.12 0.28 -2.58
N PRO A 107 13.58 0.39 -1.37
CA PRO A 107 14.09 1.31 -0.35
C PRO A 107 15.47 0.88 0.18
#